data_AF-A0A3M6TNM0-F1
#
_entry.id   AF-A0A3M6TNM0-F1
#
_cell.length_a   1.000
_cell.length_b   1.000
_cell.length_c   1.000
_cell.angle_alpha   90.00
_cell.angle_beta   90.00
_cell.angle_gamma   90.00
#
_symmetry.space_group_name_H-M   'P 1'
#
loop_
_entity.id
_entity.type
_entity.pdbx_description
1 polymer ?
#
loop_
_entity_poly.entity_id
_entity_poly.type
_entity_poly.pdbx_seq_one_letter_code
_entity_poly.pdbx_strand_id
1 'polypeptide(L)'
;MEEKSGSLGAQEERDLKKFLKFLSQKAVQVIVQSRLGEKIHTKSKPTAMGQDWFNLAINDNPDVTSEVKKVMINGRLPSKDSAMCVEISLKSRDGESMLLETWCLSMNDRIDPNTKVTYTVYNRIGVLLKSLTSVTRVTPAYQLSRKQGTDFILCYR
;
A
#
# COMPACT_ATOMS: atom_id res chain seq x y z
N MET A 1 -15.26 3.42 44.13
CA MET A 1 -14.89 4.43 43.13
C MET A 1 -14.49 3.65 41.89
N GLU A 2 -15.45 3.46 40.98
CA GLU A 2 -15.30 2.57 39.81
C GLU A 2 -14.29 3.17 38.81
N GLU A 3 -13.30 2.37 38.45
CA GLU A 3 -12.37 2.64 37.36
C GLU A 3 -13.15 2.73 36.04
N LYS A 4 -13.11 3.90 35.39
CA LYS A 4 -13.50 4.09 33.99
C LYS A 4 -12.50 3.35 33.07
N SER A 5 -12.62 2.03 32.97
CA SER A 5 -12.01 1.23 31.90
C SER A 5 -13.09 0.89 30.87
N GLY A 6 -12.96 1.38 29.64
CA GLY A 6 -13.96 1.05 28.60
C GLY A 6 -13.90 1.83 27.29
N SER A 7 -13.14 2.92 27.19
CA SER A 7 -13.14 3.77 25.98
C SER A 7 -11.82 3.78 25.19
N LEU A 8 -10.68 3.55 25.84
CA LEU A 8 -9.36 3.68 25.17
C LEU A 8 -9.08 2.60 24.12
N GLY A 9 -9.41 1.33 24.37
CA GLY A 9 -9.12 0.23 23.43
C GLY A 9 -9.94 0.28 22.14
N ALA A 10 -11.22 0.68 22.21
CA ALA A 10 -12.08 0.74 21.04
C ALA A 10 -11.71 1.86 20.07
N GLN A 11 -11.21 3.00 20.58
CA GLN A 11 -10.73 4.09 19.74
C GLN A 11 -9.41 3.73 19.05
N GLU A 12 -8.46 3.15 19.80
CA GLU A 12 -7.19 2.69 19.24
C GLU A 12 -7.39 1.62 18.15
N GLU A 13 -8.34 0.70 18.34
CA GLU A 13 -8.69 -0.29 17.32
C GLU A 13 -9.26 0.36 16.06
N ARG A 14 -10.16 1.35 16.21
CA ARG A 14 -10.71 2.11 15.06
C ARG A 14 -9.62 2.85 14.30
N ASP A 15 -8.70 3.49 15.02
CA ASP A 15 -7.59 4.23 14.41
C ASP A 15 -6.61 3.29 13.71
N LEU A 16 -6.32 2.13 14.31
CA LEU A 16 -5.48 1.10 13.66
C LEU A 16 -6.13 0.60 12.37
N LYS A 17 -7.42 0.27 12.39
CA LYS A 17 -8.16 -0.14 11.18
C LYS A 17 -8.12 0.96 10.11
N LYS A 18 -8.24 2.22 10.50
CA LYS A 18 -8.10 3.36 9.58
C LYS A 18 -6.70 3.45 8.98
N PHE A 19 -5.65 3.30 9.80
CA PHE A 19 -4.27 3.30 9.32
C PHE A 19 -3.99 2.13 8.39
N LEU A 20 -4.43 0.91 8.73
CA LEU A 20 -4.29 -0.26 7.87
C LEU A 20 -5.01 -0.08 6.54
N LYS A 21 -6.21 0.53 6.55
CA LYS A 21 -6.95 0.83 5.32
C LYS A 21 -6.14 1.72 4.39
N PHE A 22 -5.66 2.87 4.88
CA PHE A 22 -4.91 3.81 4.04
C PHE A 22 -3.50 3.31 3.71
N LEU A 23 -2.86 2.52 4.58
CA LEU A 23 -1.62 1.82 4.26
C LEU A 23 -1.81 0.90 3.07
N SER A 24 -2.85 0.05 3.11
CA SER A 24 -3.18 -0.88 2.02
C SER A 24 -3.35 -0.12 0.70
N GLN A 25 -4.15 0.95 0.72
CA GLN A 25 -4.37 1.80 -0.45
C GLN A 25 -3.08 2.42 -0.98
N LYS A 26 -2.29 3.08 -0.12
CA LYS A 26 -1.05 3.74 -0.54
C LYS A 26 0.04 2.75 -0.97
N ALA A 27 0.10 1.55 -0.36
CA ALA A 27 1.04 0.52 -0.77
C ALA A 27 0.77 0.05 -2.21
N VAL A 28 -0.49 -0.23 -2.55
CA VAL A 28 -0.86 -0.62 -3.92
C VAL A 28 -0.57 0.51 -4.91
N GLN A 29 -0.87 1.77 -4.56
CA GLN A 29 -0.51 2.93 -5.40
C GLN A 29 1.00 2.99 -5.66
N VAL A 30 1.83 2.83 -4.63
CA VAL A 30 3.30 2.84 -4.78
C VAL A 30 3.80 1.71 -5.66
N ILE A 31 3.26 0.49 -5.50
CA ILE A 31 3.64 -0.69 -6.29
C ILE A 31 3.21 -0.52 -7.74
N VAL A 32 1.91 -0.29 -8.00
CA VAL A 32 1.37 -0.23 -9.36
C VAL A 32 1.95 0.94 -10.14
N GLN A 33 1.99 2.14 -9.56
CA GLN A 33 2.52 3.30 -10.27
C GLN A 33 4.01 3.13 -10.61
N SER A 34 4.77 2.39 -9.80
CA SER A 34 6.17 2.06 -10.13
C SER A 34 6.31 1.12 -11.35
N ARG A 35 5.22 0.50 -11.81
CA ARG A 35 5.19 -0.39 -12.98
C ARG A 35 4.51 0.22 -14.21
N LEU A 36 4.04 1.48 -14.12
CA LEU A 36 3.41 2.18 -15.26
C LEU A 36 4.41 2.70 -16.30
N GLY A 37 5.72 2.49 -16.09
CA GLY A 37 6.77 2.86 -17.07
C GLY A 37 7.24 4.30 -17.02
N GLU A 38 6.60 5.15 -16.21
CA GLU A 38 6.96 6.55 -16.06
C GLU A 38 7.73 6.85 -14.76
N LYS A 39 8.45 7.98 -14.75
CA LYS A 39 9.02 8.52 -13.51
C LYS A 39 7.94 9.32 -12.79
N ILE A 40 7.72 9.00 -11.52
CA ILE A 40 6.79 9.75 -10.67
C ILE A 40 7.57 10.80 -9.90
N HIS A 41 7.07 12.02 -9.90
CA HIS A 41 7.59 13.11 -9.09
C HIS A 41 6.45 13.79 -8.35
N THR A 42 6.63 14.02 -7.05
CA THR A 42 5.67 14.74 -6.22
C THR A 42 6.38 15.83 -5.43
N LYS A 43 5.67 16.92 -5.16
CA LYS A 43 6.20 18.05 -4.37
C LYS A 43 5.80 17.89 -2.91
N SER A 44 6.72 18.26 -2.01
CA SER A 44 6.43 18.39 -0.59
C SER A 44 5.37 19.46 -0.36
N LYS A 45 4.43 19.17 0.56
CA LYS A 45 3.38 20.12 0.96
C LYS A 45 3.62 20.50 2.43
N PRO A 46 3.97 21.77 2.73
CA PRO A 46 4.19 22.20 4.12
C PRO A 46 2.90 22.15 4.94
N THR A 47 1.75 22.30 4.29
CA THR A 47 0.43 22.18 4.90
C THR A 47 -0.27 20.96 4.32
N ALA A 48 -0.24 19.84 5.03
CA ALA A 48 -0.92 18.62 4.62
C ALA A 48 -2.44 18.83 4.65
N MET A 49 -3.15 18.36 3.61
CA MET A 49 -4.60 18.48 3.51
C MET A 49 -5.24 17.11 3.27
N GLY A 50 -6.36 16.84 3.95
CA GLY A 50 -7.30 15.77 3.63
C GLY A 50 -6.71 14.36 3.39
N GLN A 51 -6.28 14.11 2.16
CA GLN A 51 -5.82 12.82 1.63
C GLN A 51 -4.30 12.57 1.76
N ASP A 52 -3.54 13.53 2.32
CA ASP A 52 -2.10 13.40 2.54
C ASP A 52 -1.81 12.48 3.75
N TRP A 53 -1.86 11.17 3.51
CA TRP A 53 -1.60 10.15 4.53
C TRP A 53 -0.11 9.88 4.74
N PHE A 54 0.25 9.58 5.99
CA PHE A 54 1.58 9.18 6.45
C PHE A 54 2.69 10.20 6.15
N ASN A 55 2.32 11.47 6.01
CA ASN A 55 3.23 12.58 5.67
C ASN A 55 3.98 12.34 4.35
N LEU A 56 3.34 11.67 3.39
CA LEU A 56 3.89 11.37 2.08
C LEU A 56 2.96 11.87 0.97
N ALA A 57 3.54 12.58 0.00
CA ALA A 57 2.85 12.98 -1.21
C ALA A 57 2.79 11.80 -2.19
N ILE A 58 1.78 10.95 -2.03
CA ILE A 58 1.44 9.84 -2.93
C ILE A 58 0.09 10.16 -3.56
N ASN A 59 0.10 10.54 -4.83
CA ASN A 59 -1.11 10.82 -5.59
C ASN A 59 -1.84 9.51 -5.89
N ASP A 60 -3.17 9.52 -5.85
CA ASP A 60 -3.97 8.33 -6.13
C ASP A 60 -4.31 8.26 -7.62
N ASN A 61 -3.93 7.16 -8.27
CA ASN A 61 -4.48 6.83 -9.58
C ASN A 61 -5.93 6.32 -9.38
N PRO A 62 -6.94 6.87 -10.08
CA PRO A 62 -8.33 6.48 -9.91
C PRO A 62 -8.62 5.01 -10.23
N ASP A 63 -7.99 4.45 -11.26
CA ASP A 63 -8.22 3.06 -11.69
C ASP A 63 -7.67 2.09 -10.63
N VAL A 64 -6.46 2.36 -10.15
CA VAL A 64 -5.86 1.60 -9.03
C VAL A 64 -6.72 1.72 -7.77
N THR A 65 -7.27 2.90 -7.50
CA THR A 65 -8.17 3.12 -6.36
C THR A 65 -9.45 2.29 -6.50
N SER A 66 -9.98 2.16 -7.71
CA SER A 66 -11.16 1.35 -8.01
C SER A 66 -10.90 -0.14 -7.72
N GLU A 67 -9.78 -0.68 -8.23
CA GLU A 67 -9.41 -2.09 -7.98
C GLU A 67 -9.19 -2.37 -6.49
N VAL A 68 -8.47 -1.50 -5.78
CA VAL A 68 -8.27 -1.65 -4.33
C VAL A 68 -9.61 -1.64 -3.58
N LYS A 69 -10.55 -0.78 -3.97
CA LYS A 69 -11.89 -0.76 -3.35
C LYS A 69 -12.66 -2.06 -3.56
N LYS A 70 -12.52 -2.71 -4.72
CA LYS A 70 -13.14 -4.03 -4.98
C LYS A 70 -12.56 -5.10 -4.07
N VAL A 71 -11.23 -5.12 -3.90
CA VAL A 71 -10.54 -6.09 -3.02
C VAL A 71 -10.90 -5.86 -1.55
N MET A 72 -11.06 -4.59 -1.14
CA MET A 72 -11.38 -4.18 0.23
C MET A 72 -12.90 -4.06 0.49
N ILE A 73 -13.74 -4.67 -0.35
CA ILE A 73 -15.19 -4.62 -0.20
C ILE A 73 -15.60 -5.14 1.18
N ASN A 74 -16.68 -4.58 1.73
CA ASN A 74 -17.17 -4.87 3.08
C ASN A 74 -16.13 -4.62 4.20
N GLY A 75 -15.14 -3.75 3.95
CA GLY A 75 -14.14 -3.38 4.94
C GLY A 75 -13.08 -4.46 5.17
N ARG A 76 -12.87 -5.36 4.20
CA ARG A 76 -11.79 -6.35 4.26
C ARG A 76 -10.43 -5.64 4.33
N LEU A 77 -9.67 -5.94 5.37
CA LEU A 77 -8.31 -5.44 5.59
C LEU A 77 -7.32 -6.62 5.61
N PRO A 78 -6.02 -6.38 5.34
CA PRO A 78 -5.00 -7.37 5.59
C PRO A 78 -5.03 -7.84 7.05
N SER A 79 -4.91 -9.15 7.25
CA SER A 79 -4.86 -9.78 8.56
C SER A 79 -3.79 -10.87 8.57
N LYS A 80 -3.68 -11.59 9.69
CA LYS A 80 -2.79 -12.75 9.81
C LYS A 80 -3.17 -13.89 8.86
N ASP A 81 -4.47 -14.11 8.66
CA ASP A 81 -5.00 -15.24 7.87
C ASP A 81 -5.26 -14.85 6.42
N SER A 82 -5.18 -13.56 6.10
CA SER A 82 -5.48 -13.02 4.77
C SER A 82 -4.56 -11.86 4.44
N ALA A 83 -3.49 -12.13 3.69
CA ALA A 83 -2.67 -11.10 3.09
C ALA A 83 -3.41 -10.36 1.96
N MET A 84 -3.06 -9.11 1.73
CA MET A 84 -3.35 -8.41 0.48
C MET A 84 -2.14 -8.56 -0.44
N CYS A 85 -2.37 -9.12 -1.63
CA CYS A 85 -1.32 -9.34 -2.61
C CYS A 85 -1.53 -8.45 -3.83
N VAL A 86 -0.43 -7.94 -4.37
CA VAL A 86 -0.38 -7.31 -5.70
C VAL A 86 0.52 -8.15 -6.58
N GLU A 87 -0.05 -8.72 -7.62
CA GLU A 87 0.71 -9.46 -8.62
C GLU A 87 1.06 -8.53 -9.77
N ILE A 88 2.32 -8.58 -10.21
CA ILE A 88 2.78 -7.90 -11.41
C ILE A 88 3.12 -8.96 -12.44
N SER A 89 2.48 -8.91 -13.60
CA SER A 89 2.74 -9.82 -14.71
C SER A 89 3.14 -9.05 -15.97
N LEU A 90 3.91 -9.70 -16.82
CA LEU A 90 4.14 -9.27 -18.20
C LEU A 90 3.12 -9.97 -19.09
N LYS A 91 2.52 -9.23 -20.01
CA LYS A 91 1.70 -9.78 -21.09
C LYS A 91 2.35 -9.47 -22.43
N SER A 92 2.70 -10.50 -23.19
CA SER A 92 3.28 -10.35 -24.53
C SER A 92 2.21 -10.01 -25.57
N ARG A 93 2.65 -9.53 -26.73
CA ARG A 93 1.79 -9.26 -27.89
C ARG A 93 1.03 -10.51 -28.36
N ASP A 94 1.62 -11.68 -28.22
CA ASP A 94 1.03 -12.97 -28.59
C ASP A 94 0.01 -13.49 -27.56
N GLY A 95 -0.22 -12.72 -26.47
CA GLY A 95 -1.22 -13.00 -25.46
C GLY A 95 -0.73 -13.86 -24.30
N GLU A 96 0.51 -14.33 -24.33
CA GLU A 96 1.13 -15.06 -23.22
C GLU A 96 1.36 -14.15 -22.01
N SER A 97 1.21 -14.71 -20.81
CA SER A 97 1.39 -13.98 -19.56
C SER A 97 2.42 -14.67 -18.67
N MET A 98 3.30 -13.88 -18.07
CA MET A 98 4.33 -14.33 -17.15
C MET A 98 4.24 -13.53 -15.84
N LEU A 99 4.08 -14.21 -14.71
CA LEU A 99 4.17 -13.58 -13.40
C LEU A 99 5.61 -13.14 -13.13
N LEU A 100 5.82 -11.87 -12.81
CA LEU A 100 7.13 -11.30 -12.50
C LEU A 100 7.35 -11.15 -11.00
N GLU A 101 6.33 -10.67 -10.28
CA GLU A 101 6.44 -10.34 -8.86
C GLU A 101 5.11 -10.57 -8.14
N THR A 102 5.19 -10.93 -6.86
CA THR A 102 4.05 -10.92 -5.93
C THR A 102 4.45 -10.14 -4.68
N TRP A 103 3.75 -9.04 -4.42
CA TRP A 103 3.96 -8.19 -3.26
C TRP A 103 2.87 -8.46 -2.22
N CYS A 104 3.26 -8.83 -1.01
CA CYS A 104 2.31 -9.21 0.04
C CYS A 104 2.36 -8.22 1.21
N LEU A 105 1.20 -7.65 1.56
CA LEU A 105 0.98 -6.94 2.82
C LEU A 105 0.15 -7.83 3.75
N SER A 106 0.73 -8.24 4.87
CA SER A 106 0.09 -9.12 5.86
C SER A 106 0.45 -8.70 7.29
N MET A 107 -0.20 -9.34 8.25
CA MET A 107 0.13 -9.22 9.67
C MET A 107 0.73 -10.54 10.17
N ASN A 108 1.55 -10.48 11.23
CA ASN A 108 2.01 -11.66 11.94
C ASN A 108 1.33 -11.74 13.32
N ASP A 109 1.58 -12.82 14.06
CA ASP A 109 0.99 -13.03 15.39
C ASP A 109 1.70 -12.26 16.52
N ARG A 110 2.71 -11.43 16.19
CA ARG A 110 3.48 -10.72 17.22
C ARG A 110 2.72 -9.48 17.66
N ILE A 111 2.40 -9.44 18.95
CA ILE A 111 1.77 -8.30 19.61
C ILE A 111 2.84 -7.60 20.44
N ASP A 112 2.97 -6.28 20.24
CA ASP A 112 3.76 -5.43 21.14
C ASP A 112 2.80 -4.75 22.13
N PRO A 113 2.69 -5.25 23.38
CA PRO A 113 1.73 -4.74 24.36
C PRO A 113 2.07 -3.33 24.85
N ASN A 114 3.30 -2.85 24.60
CA ASN A 114 3.75 -1.53 25.04
C ASN A 114 3.53 -0.45 23.98
N THR A 115 3.17 -0.84 22.75
CA THR A 115 2.92 0.10 21.65
C THR A 115 1.46 0.59 21.69
N LYS A 116 1.28 1.88 21.99
CA LYS A 116 -0.02 2.56 21.83
C LYS A 116 -0.27 2.92 20.37
N VAL A 117 -1.49 2.72 19.89
CA VAL A 117 -1.87 3.06 18.51
C VAL A 117 -2.03 4.57 18.41
N THR A 118 -0.91 5.23 18.13
CA THR A 118 -0.77 6.69 18.14
C THR A 118 0.05 7.14 16.93
N TYR A 119 0.54 8.38 16.97
CA TYR A 119 1.45 8.94 15.98
C TYR A 119 2.70 8.07 15.74
N THR A 120 3.12 7.26 16.73
CA THR A 120 4.22 6.31 16.57
C THR A 120 3.97 5.28 15.48
N VAL A 121 2.79 4.62 15.50
CA VAL A 121 2.43 3.62 14.47
C VAL A 121 2.28 4.30 13.12
N TYR A 122 1.62 5.45 13.08
CA TYR A 122 1.44 6.26 11.87
C TYR A 122 2.78 6.61 11.20
N ASN A 123 3.78 7.05 11.97
CA ASN A 123 5.10 7.39 11.44
C ASN A 123 5.88 6.15 10.97
N ARG A 124 5.80 5.03 11.71
CA ARG A 124 6.42 3.77 11.29
C ARG A 124 5.85 3.30 9.96
N ILE A 125 4.55 3.45 9.74
CA ILE A 125 3.90 3.21 8.44
C ILE A 125 4.46 4.15 7.36
N GLY A 126 4.65 5.44 7.66
CA GLY A 126 5.30 6.37 6.74
C GLY A 126 6.71 5.94 6.35
N VAL A 127 7.51 5.45 7.30
CA VAL A 127 8.85 4.90 7.03
C VAL A 127 8.77 3.62 6.18
N LEU A 128 7.80 2.74 6.45
CA LEU A 128 7.55 1.55 5.64
C LEU A 128 7.21 1.92 4.18
N LEU A 129 6.35 2.93 3.96
CA LEU A 129 6.00 3.40 2.61
C LEU A 129 7.18 4.04 1.87
N LYS A 130 8.06 4.76 2.58
CA LYS A 130 9.33 5.25 2.01
C LYS A 130 10.22 4.08 1.58
N SER A 131 10.33 3.07 2.43
CA SER A 131 11.10 1.85 2.14
C SER A 131 10.54 1.12 0.93
N LEU A 132 9.22 0.91 0.88
CA LEU A 132 8.54 0.33 -0.27
C LEU A 132 8.78 1.13 -1.54
N THR A 133 8.72 2.47 -1.45
CA THR A 133 9.01 3.36 -2.58
C THR A 133 10.41 3.11 -3.13
N SER A 134 11.43 2.99 -2.28
CA SER A 134 12.79 2.67 -2.70
C SER A 134 12.89 1.27 -3.29
N VAL A 135 12.35 0.25 -2.61
CA VAL A 135 12.50 -1.16 -3.02
C VAL A 135 11.82 -1.43 -4.36
N THR A 136 10.65 -0.84 -4.64
CA THR A 136 9.97 -1.05 -5.92
C THR A 136 10.75 -0.51 -7.13
N ARG A 137 11.83 0.28 -6.95
CA ARG A 137 12.67 0.79 -8.05
C ARG A 137 13.94 -0.03 -8.29
N VAL A 138 14.28 -0.96 -7.40
CA VAL A 138 15.51 -1.76 -7.54
C VAL A 138 15.25 -3.18 -8.03
N THR A 139 14.00 -3.60 -8.14
CA THR A 139 13.66 -4.92 -8.68
C THR A 139 13.79 -4.96 -10.21
N PRO A 140 14.08 -6.12 -10.82
CA PRO A 140 14.19 -6.24 -12.27
C PRO A 140 12.93 -5.80 -13.02
N ALA A 141 11.74 -6.06 -12.47
CA ALA A 141 10.48 -5.67 -13.10
C ALA A 141 10.32 -4.15 -13.23
N TYR A 142 10.98 -3.35 -12.37
CA TYR A 142 11.02 -1.89 -12.55
C TYR A 142 11.74 -1.52 -13.84
N GLN A 143 12.95 -2.07 -14.07
CA GLN A 143 13.70 -1.78 -15.29
C GLN A 143 12.95 -2.25 -16.53
N LEU A 144 12.28 -3.39 -16.45
CA LEU A 144 11.43 -3.93 -17.51
C LEU A 144 10.21 -3.03 -17.78
N SER A 145 9.56 -2.52 -16.73
CA SER A 145 8.42 -1.62 -16.87
C SER A 145 8.77 -0.34 -17.60
N ARG A 146 10.01 0.15 -17.48
CA ARG A 146 10.50 1.34 -18.22
C ARG A 146 10.68 1.10 -19.72
N LYS A 147 10.60 -0.15 -20.18
CA LYS A 147 10.78 -0.58 -21.57
C LYS A 147 9.50 -1.15 -22.20
N GLN A 148 8.39 -1.13 -21.47
CA GLN A 148 7.10 -1.64 -21.99
C GLN A 148 6.63 -0.83 -23.19
N GLY A 149 5.87 -1.46 -24.10
CA GLY A 149 5.49 -0.86 -25.38
C GLY A 149 4.75 -1.84 -26.27
N THR A 150 5.13 -1.92 -27.55
CA THR A 150 4.44 -2.75 -28.55
C THR A 150 4.56 -4.25 -28.32
N ASP A 151 5.68 -4.70 -27.78
CA ASP A 151 6.01 -6.13 -27.70
C ASP A 151 5.45 -6.77 -26.43
N PHE A 152 5.35 -5.97 -25.36
CA PHE A 152 4.78 -6.38 -24.09
C PHE A 152 4.30 -5.19 -23.28
N ILE A 153 3.34 -5.46 -22.40
CA ILE A 153 2.88 -4.53 -21.37
C ILE A 153 2.97 -5.18 -19.99
N LEU A 154 3.09 -4.37 -18.94
CA LEU A 154 2.94 -4.88 -17.58
C LEU A 154 1.47 -4.73 -17.13
N CYS A 155 0.99 -5.74 -16.44
CA CYS A 155 -0.34 -5.80 -15.86
C CYS A 155 -0.22 -5.97 -14.34
N TYR A 156 -1.29 -5.59 -13.63
CA TYR A 156 -1.41 -5.81 -12.19
C TYR A 156 -2.73 -6.51 -11.87
N ARG A 157 -2.73 -7.28 -10.78
CA ARG A 157 -3.91 -7.97 -10.23
C ARG A 157 -3.91 -7.92 -8.71
#